data_AF-A0A1I0DCT5-F1
#
_entry.id   AF-A0A1I0DCT5-F1
#
_cell.length_a   1.000
_cell.length_b   1.000
_cell.length_c   1.000
_cell.angle_alpha   90.00
_cell.angle_beta   90.00
_cell.angle_gamma   90.00
#
_symmetry.space_group_name_H-M   'P 1'
#
loop_
_entity.id
_entity.type
_entity.pdbx_description
1 polymer ?
#
loop_
_entity_poly.entity_id
_entity_poly.type
_entity_poly.pdbx_seq_one_letter_code
_entity_poly.pdbx_strand_id
1 'polypeptide(L)'
;MEFFRFSRDIPFMSWRRVAAVISISTFILSVFFIATRGLNFGVDFTGGTVLEVSYEQTADLNRIREILAGMNMTDVTVQNFGTSRDVMIRLPVIPEYSSAQLSETVLDALREADRTVEMRRVEFVGPQVGQELLENGALALLFVSLGIVAYLAVRFEWKFGIAGIIANLHDVIIILGFFAFFQWEFSLTVLAAVLAVLGYSVNESVVIFDRIRENFRKLRKIPVKDVINNAITRTMARTIMTHGSTQMVIISMLLFGGEVLYYFALALTIGIWFGIYSSIMVASSILILLGVKREDLLQPEEKKPENDGAVV
;
A
#
# COMPACT_ATOMS: atom_id res chain seq x y z
N MET A 1 -18.59 -3.44 24.18
CA MET A 1 -19.39 -2.36 23.55
C MET A 1 -19.44 -2.62 22.04
N GLU A 2 -20.60 -2.93 21.49
CA GLU A 2 -20.78 -3.07 20.03
C GLU A 2 -21.13 -1.70 19.44
N PHE A 3 -20.14 -0.95 18.95
CA PHE A 3 -20.35 0.40 18.40
C PHE A 3 -21.13 0.41 17.07
N PHE A 4 -21.13 -0.70 16.32
CA PHE A 4 -21.80 -0.80 15.02
C PHE A 4 -22.68 -2.04 14.95
N ARG A 5 -24.01 -1.86 14.98
CA ARG A 5 -25.00 -2.94 14.83
C ARG A 5 -25.64 -2.89 13.45
N PHE A 6 -25.21 -3.78 12.57
CA PHE A 6 -25.86 -3.99 11.28
C PHE A 6 -26.96 -5.05 11.45
N SER A 7 -28.21 -4.61 11.57
CA SER A 7 -29.37 -5.50 11.75
C SER A 7 -29.91 -6.09 10.44
N ARG A 8 -29.58 -5.50 9.29
CA ARG A 8 -30.00 -5.94 7.96
C ARG A 8 -28.80 -6.07 7.03
N ASP A 9 -28.86 -7.06 6.15
CA ASP A 9 -27.83 -7.29 5.14
C ASP A 9 -27.84 -6.16 4.11
N ILE A 10 -26.66 -5.60 3.86
CA ILE A 10 -26.47 -4.52 2.88
C ILE A 10 -26.20 -5.16 1.51
N PRO A 11 -26.94 -4.77 0.45
CA PRO A 11 -26.90 -5.46 -0.84
C PRO A 11 -25.71 -5.03 -1.71
N PHE A 12 -24.46 -5.16 -1.22
CA PHE A 12 -23.23 -4.80 -1.95
C PHE A 12 -23.16 -5.41 -3.36
N MET A 13 -23.54 -6.69 -3.48
CA MET A 13 -23.49 -7.43 -4.74
C MET A 13 -24.49 -6.92 -5.80
N SER A 14 -25.43 -6.04 -5.44
CA SER A 14 -26.31 -5.36 -6.42
C SER A 14 -25.55 -4.32 -7.24
N TRP A 15 -24.57 -3.63 -6.63
CA TRP A 15 -23.74 -2.61 -7.27
C TRP A 15 -22.46 -3.15 -7.89
N ARG A 16 -22.25 -4.47 -7.86
CA ARG A 16 -21.03 -5.13 -8.35
C ARG A 16 -20.63 -4.74 -9.78
N ARG A 17 -21.61 -4.53 -10.66
CA ARG A 17 -21.35 -4.17 -12.07
C ARG A 17 -20.79 -2.75 -12.19
N VAL A 18 -21.37 -1.81 -11.45
CA VAL A 18 -20.91 -0.42 -11.40
C VAL A 18 -19.52 -0.36 -10.78
N ALA A 19 -19.32 -1.05 -9.66
CA ALA A 19 -18.01 -1.15 -9.01
C ALA A 19 -16.96 -1.81 -9.91
N ALA A 20 -17.31 -2.86 -10.65
CA ALA A 20 -16.41 -3.48 -11.61
C ALA A 20 -16.00 -2.51 -12.71
N VAL A 21 -16.94 -1.73 -13.27
CA VAL A 21 -16.64 -0.71 -14.28
C VAL A 21 -15.70 0.37 -13.71
N ILE A 22 -15.98 0.88 -12.51
CA ILE A 22 -15.11 1.88 -11.86
C ILE A 22 -13.72 1.30 -11.61
N SER A 23 -13.65 0.09 -11.04
CA SER A 23 -12.41 -0.62 -10.71
C SER A 23 -11.55 -0.87 -11.96
N ILE A 24 -12.16 -1.35 -13.04
CA ILE A 24 -11.47 -1.61 -14.31
C ILE A 24 -11.01 -0.29 -14.95
N SER A 25 -11.86 0.74 -14.97
CA SER A 25 -11.49 2.05 -15.51
C SER A 25 -10.31 2.66 -14.75
N THR A 26 -10.35 2.67 -13.42
CA THR A 26 -9.25 3.18 -12.60
C THR A 26 -7.98 2.35 -12.80
N PHE A 27 -8.09 1.03 -12.94
CA PHE A 27 -6.96 0.16 -13.23
C PHE A 27 -6.33 0.46 -14.60
N ILE A 28 -7.14 0.60 -15.65
CA ILE A 28 -6.66 0.94 -17.00
C ILE A 28 -5.98 2.31 -16.99
N LEU A 29 -6.58 3.30 -16.34
CA LEU A 29 -5.96 4.63 -16.18
C LEU A 29 -4.65 4.56 -15.43
N SER A 30 -4.58 3.74 -14.37
CA SER A 30 -3.35 3.53 -13.59
C SER A 30 -2.25 2.94 -14.45
N VAL A 31 -2.54 1.87 -15.19
CA VAL A 31 -1.58 1.26 -16.14
C VAL A 31 -1.17 2.27 -17.22
N PHE A 32 -2.12 3.05 -17.75
CA PHE A 32 -1.84 4.08 -18.75
C PHE A 32 -0.86 5.14 -18.22
N PHE A 33 -1.08 5.67 -17.01
CA PHE A 33 -0.17 6.67 -16.43
C PHE A 33 1.20 6.07 -16.08
N ILE A 34 1.24 4.85 -15.55
CA ILE A 34 2.51 4.14 -15.30
C ILE A 34 3.28 3.96 -16.62
N ALA A 35 2.62 3.56 -17.71
CA ALA A 35 3.27 3.31 -18.98
C ALA A 35 3.69 4.58 -19.74
N THR A 36 2.93 5.68 -19.62
CA THR A 36 3.20 6.92 -20.38
C THR A 36 4.03 7.95 -19.62
N ARG A 37 3.85 8.07 -18.30
CA ARG A 37 4.60 9.02 -17.47
C ARG A 37 5.69 8.38 -16.63
N GLY A 38 5.57 7.09 -16.31
CA GLY A 38 6.45 6.43 -15.36
C GLY A 38 6.19 6.89 -13.91
N LEU A 39 6.99 6.35 -13.00
CA LEU A 39 7.04 6.81 -11.61
C LEU A 39 8.11 7.89 -11.48
N ASN A 40 7.83 8.94 -10.71
CA ASN A 40 8.83 9.93 -10.34
C ASN A 40 9.72 9.34 -9.24
N PHE A 41 10.83 8.71 -9.61
CA PHE A 41 11.70 8.01 -8.67
C PHE A 41 12.50 9.00 -7.81
N GLY A 42 12.48 8.77 -6.49
CA GLY A 42 13.31 9.54 -5.56
C GLY A 42 14.79 9.19 -5.68
N VAL A 43 15.61 10.00 -5.00
CA VAL A 43 17.08 9.87 -4.91
C VAL A 43 17.58 8.48 -4.50
N ASP A 44 16.76 7.68 -3.81
CA ASP A 44 17.10 6.31 -3.43
C ASP A 44 17.28 5.40 -4.66
N PHE A 45 16.58 5.68 -5.76
CA PHE A 45 16.59 4.86 -6.99
C PHE A 45 17.36 5.53 -8.13
N THR A 46 17.34 6.86 -8.21
CA THR A 46 18.07 7.60 -9.25
C THR A 46 19.54 7.82 -8.90
N GLY A 47 19.90 7.62 -7.62
CA GLY A 47 21.14 8.13 -7.06
C GLY A 47 21.05 9.62 -6.73
N GLY A 48 22.03 10.12 -5.99
CA GLY A 48 22.04 11.49 -5.50
C GLY A 48 23.14 11.77 -4.48
N THR A 49 23.16 13.00 -3.97
CA THR A 49 24.06 13.42 -2.88
C THR A 49 23.26 13.59 -1.60
N VAL A 50 23.67 12.89 -0.55
CA VAL A 50 23.11 13.01 0.80
C VAL A 50 24.11 13.80 1.64
N LEU A 51 23.67 14.94 2.15
CA LEU A 51 24.45 15.76 3.07
C LEU A 51 23.86 15.63 4.46
N GLU A 52 24.72 15.46 5.44
CA GLU A 52 24.37 15.60 6.86
C GLU A 52 25.05 16.84 7.40
N VAL A 53 24.23 17.75 7.91
CA VAL A 53 24.67 19.01 8.50
C VAL A 53 24.16 19.09 9.94
N SER A 54 24.92 19.73 10.82
CA SER A 54 24.63 19.85 12.24
C SER A 54 24.64 21.33 12.62
N TYR A 55 23.64 21.74 13.38
CA TYR A 55 23.46 23.10 13.89
C TYR A 55 23.74 23.15 15.40
N GLU A 56 24.10 24.32 15.94
CA GLU A 56 24.19 24.47 17.40
C GLU A 56 22.82 24.43 18.09
N GLN A 57 21.79 24.95 17.42
CA GLN A 57 20.40 24.99 17.87
C GLN A 57 19.49 24.11 17.01
N THR A 58 18.21 24.02 17.38
CA THR A 58 17.22 23.29 16.58
C THR A 58 17.14 23.90 15.19
N ALA A 59 17.34 23.07 14.17
CA ALA A 59 17.40 23.51 12.79
C ALA A 59 15.99 23.83 12.26
N ASP A 60 15.86 24.96 11.55
CA ASP A 60 14.63 25.31 10.85
C ASP A 60 14.61 24.68 9.45
N LEU A 61 13.95 23.53 9.34
CA LEU A 61 13.84 22.79 8.08
C LEU A 61 13.16 23.60 6.97
N ASN A 62 12.19 24.46 7.31
CA ASN A 62 11.48 25.26 6.32
C ASN A 62 12.41 26.31 5.73
N ARG A 63 13.23 26.94 6.59
CA ARG A 63 14.22 27.91 6.13
C ARG A 63 15.26 27.29 5.21
N ILE A 64 15.74 26.09 5.55
CA ILE A 64 16.66 25.32 4.72
C ILE A 64 16.03 25.03 3.34
N ARG A 65 14.76 24.57 3.31
CA ARG A 65 14.04 24.33 2.05
C ARG A 65 13.90 25.59 1.20
N GLU A 66 13.59 26.74 1.81
CA GLU A 66 13.48 28.03 1.10
C GLU A 66 14.81 28.42 0.42
N ILE A 67 15.93 28.22 1.11
CA ILE A 67 17.27 28.50 0.56
C ILE A 67 17.56 27.59 -0.64
N LEU A 68 17.30 26.29 -0.50
CA LEU A 68 17.53 25.31 -1.58
C LEU A 68 16.61 25.58 -2.79
N ALA A 69 15.35 25.92 -2.54
CA ALA A 69 14.41 26.32 -3.58
C ALA A 69 14.85 27.60 -4.30
N GLY A 70 15.43 28.56 -3.57
CA GLY A 70 16.02 29.79 -4.14
C GLY A 70 17.20 29.53 -5.09
N MET A 71 17.88 28.38 -4.94
CA MET A 71 18.96 27.93 -5.82
C MET A 71 18.47 27.10 -7.02
N ASN A 72 17.16 27.08 -7.30
CA ASN A 72 16.54 26.21 -8.33
C ASN A 72 16.78 24.71 -8.11
N MET A 73 17.14 24.29 -6.89
CA MET A 73 17.21 22.87 -6.55
C MET A 73 15.79 22.38 -6.22
N THR A 74 15.14 21.75 -7.21
CA THR A 74 13.84 21.09 -7.04
C THR A 74 14.04 19.64 -6.60
N ASP A 75 13.01 19.05 -6.00
CA ASP A 75 13.01 17.64 -5.54
C ASP A 75 14.07 17.35 -4.47
N VAL A 76 14.20 18.28 -3.52
CA VAL A 76 15.13 18.18 -2.39
C VAL A 76 14.40 17.77 -1.12
N THR A 77 14.87 16.71 -0.48
CA THR A 77 14.29 16.23 0.78
C THR A 77 15.14 16.69 1.96
N VAL A 78 14.55 17.51 2.83
CA VAL A 78 15.20 18.07 4.03
C VAL A 78 14.51 17.53 5.28
N GLN A 79 15.27 16.89 6.18
CA GLN A 79 14.72 16.27 7.39
C GLN A 79 15.71 16.27 8.55
N ASN A 80 15.20 16.17 9.78
CA ASN A 80 16.06 15.89 10.93
C ASN A 80 16.64 14.47 10.89
N PHE A 81 17.85 14.29 11.40
CA PHE A 81 18.54 13.00 11.45
C PHE A 81 19.13 12.73 12.84
N GLY A 82 18.52 11.84 13.61
CA GLY A 82 18.96 11.53 14.97
C GLY A 82 18.51 12.56 16.01
N THR A 83 18.88 13.84 15.85
CA THR A 83 18.47 14.94 16.75
C THR A 83 17.74 16.07 16.01
N SER A 84 17.12 17.00 16.76
CA SER A 84 16.47 18.18 16.17
C SER A 84 17.45 19.22 15.61
N ARG A 85 18.75 19.01 15.79
CA ARG A 85 19.84 19.90 15.32
C ARG A 85 20.56 19.35 14.10
N ASP A 86 20.53 18.04 13.95
CA ASP A 86 21.14 17.35 12.82
C ASP A 86 20.11 17.25 11.71
N VAL A 87 20.50 17.61 10.49
CA VAL A 87 19.65 17.66 9.31
C VAL A 87 20.30 16.86 8.19
N MET A 88 19.53 15.96 7.60
CA MET A 88 19.86 15.26 6.38
C MET A 88 19.17 15.95 5.19
N ILE A 89 19.96 16.32 4.20
CA ILE A 89 19.53 16.94 2.95
C ILE A 89 19.85 15.96 1.83
N ARG A 90 18.84 15.56 1.05
CA ARG A 90 19.05 14.68 -0.10
C ARG A 90 18.80 15.45 -1.39
N LEU A 91 19.82 15.49 -2.24
CA LEU A 91 19.83 16.20 -3.50
C LEU A 91 19.86 15.18 -4.65
N PRO A 92 19.11 15.42 -5.73
CA PRO A 92 19.24 14.62 -6.95
C PRO A 92 20.62 14.84 -7.60
N VAL A 93 21.01 13.93 -8.50
CA VAL A 93 22.22 14.11 -9.29
C VAL A 93 22.01 15.27 -10.27
N ILE A 94 22.81 16.32 -10.14
CA ILE A 94 22.82 17.45 -11.07
C ILE A 94 24.05 17.29 -11.99
N PRO A 95 23.87 17.04 -13.30
CA PRO A 95 24.97 16.72 -14.21
C PRO A 95 26.11 17.75 -14.24
N GLU A 96 25.79 19.02 -13.97
CA GLU A 96 26.73 20.14 -13.97
C GLU A 96 27.67 20.16 -12.75
N TYR A 97 27.34 19.44 -11.67
CA TYR A 97 28.08 19.46 -10.43
C TYR A 97 28.60 18.07 -10.04
N SER A 98 29.86 17.99 -9.62
CA SER A 98 30.29 16.85 -8.82
C SER A 98 29.65 16.89 -7.42
N SER A 99 29.47 15.74 -6.78
CA SER A 99 28.88 15.65 -5.44
C SER A 99 29.59 16.54 -4.42
N ALA A 100 30.92 16.69 -4.52
CA ALA A 100 31.72 17.55 -3.66
C ALA A 100 31.46 19.05 -3.92
N GLN A 101 31.36 19.45 -5.19
CA GLN A 101 31.04 20.84 -5.55
C GLN A 101 29.61 21.20 -5.13
N LEU A 102 28.67 20.28 -5.33
CA LEU A 102 27.29 20.45 -4.92
C LEU A 102 27.19 20.59 -3.40
N SER A 103 27.92 19.76 -2.66
CA SER A 103 27.89 19.80 -1.20
C SER A 103 28.50 21.07 -0.62
N GLU A 104 29.60 21.57 -1.20
CA GLU A 104 30.20 22.85 -0.80
C GLU A 104 29.27 24.03 -1.13
N THR A 105 28.70 24.05 -2.34
CA THR A 105 27.77 25.13 -2.75
C THR A 105 26.57 25.21 -1.81
N VAL A 106 26.00 24.06 -1.44
CA VAL A 106 24.88 24.00 -0.50
C VAL A 106 25.31 24.40 0.91
N LEU A 107 26.48 23.94 1.38
CA LEU A 107 26.99 24.31 2.69
C LEU A 107 27.24 25.81 2.81
N ASP A 108 27.82 26.43 1.79
CA ASP A 108 28.08 27.87 1.75
C ASP A 108 26.77 28.68 1.79
N ALA A 109 25.77 28.28 1.01
CA ALA A 109 24.43 28.89 1.06
C ALA A 109 23.78 28.77 2.45
N LEU A 110 23.96 27.63 3.13
CA LEU A 110 23.46 27.44 4.50
C LEU A 110 24.24 28.29 5.51
N ARG A 111 25.55 28.45 5.32
CA ARG A 111 26.41 29.28 6.19
C ARG A 111 26.13 30.77 6.08
N GLU A 112 25.65 31.24 4.93
CA GLU A 112 25.17 32.62 4.79
C GLU A 112 23.96 32.88 5.69
N ALA A 113 23.09 31.89 5.89
CA ALA A 113 21.93 31.99 6.77
C ALA A 113 22.29 31.74 8.24
N ASP A 114 23.12 30.74 8.53
CA ASP A 114 23.59 30.40 9.87
C ASP A 114 25.04 29.92 9.85
N ARG A 115 25.95 30.71 10.46
CA ARG A 115 27.38 30.41 10.49
C ARG A 115 27.74 29.21 11.37
N THR A 116 26.82 28.72 12.19
CA THR A 116 27.03 27.57 13.09
C THR A 116 26.90 26.22 12.38
N VAL A 117 26.56 26.20 11.09
CA VAL A 117 26.38 24.98 10.31
C VAL A 117 27.72 24.27 10.08
N GLU A 118 27.79 23.05 10.59
CA GLU A 118 28.88 22.12 10.34
C GLU A 118 28.45 20.98 9.45
N MET A 119 29.20 20.72 8.39
CA MET A 119 29.04 19.51 7.59
C MET A 119 29.58 18.31 8.39
N ARG A 120 28.74 17.32 8.65
CA ARG A 120 29.12 16.08 9.32
C ARG A 120 29.55 15.02 8.32
N ARG A 121 28.79 14.87 7.23
CA ARG A 121 28.98 13.79 6.27
C ARG A 121 28.44 14.18 4.90
N VAL A 122 29.12 13.73 3.85
CA VAL A 122 28.61 13.75 2.48
C VAL A 122 28.71 12.33 1.95
N GLU A 123 27.58 11.78 1.54
CA GLU A 123 27.49 10.48 0.89
C GLU A 123 26.97 10.67 -0.52
N PHE A 124 27.58 9.96 -1.47
CA PHE A 124 27.09 9.87 -2.82
C PHE A 124 26.50 8.48 -3.05
N VAL A 125 25.22 8.44 -3.39
CA VAL A 125 24.55 7.21 -3.81
C VAL A 125 24.64 7.15 -5.33
N GLY A 126 25.42 6.19 -5.84
CA GLY A 126 25.57 5.99 -7.27
C GLY A 126 24.30 5.45 -7.93
N PRO A 127 24.01 5.79 -9.20
CA PRO A 127 22.85 5.28 -9.93
C PRO A 127 22.78 3.75 -9.99
N GLN A 128 23.93 3.08 -9.97
CA GLN A 128 24.02 1.62 -9.95
C GLN A 128 23.40 1.02 -8.67
N VAL A 129 23.64 1.63 -7.52
CA VAL A 129 23.02 1.20 -6.25
C VAL A 129 21.51 1.43 -6.29
N GLY A 130 21.08 2.54 -6.89
CA GLY A 130 19.66 2.83 -7.08
C GLY A 130 18.95 1.82 -7.99
N GLN A 131 19.61 1.37 -9.07
CA GLN A 131 19.10 0.32 -9.93
C GLN A 131 18.99 -1.03 -9.21
N GLU A 132 20.00 -1.41 -8.42
CA GLU A 132 19.93 -2.61 -7.58
C GLU A 132 18.77 -2.52 -6.56
N LEU A 133 18.53 -1.34 -5.97
CA LEU A 133 17.42 -1.12 -5.05
C LEU A 133 16.06 -1.25 -5.75
N LEU A 134 15.93 -0.76 -6.98
CA LEU A 134 14.72 -0.92 -7.79
C LEU A 134 14.45 -2.39 -8.11
N GLU A 135 15.48 -3.11 -8.56
CA GLU A 135 15.40 -4.54 -8.87
C GLU A 135 15.04 -5.37 -7.63
N ASN A 136 15.70 -5.09 -6.49
CA ASN A 136 15.38 -5.71 -5.21
C ASN A 136 13.95 -5.41 -4.75
N GLY A 137 13.47 -4.18 -4.96
CA GLY A 137 12.10 -3.79 -4.67
C GLY A 137 11.06 -4.54 -5.52
N ALA A 138 11.33 -4.67 -6.82
CA ALA A 138 10.49 -5.45 -7.73
C ALA A 138 10.48 -6.94 -7.35
N LEU A 139 11.64 -7.51 -7.00
CA LEU A 139 11.74 -8.88 -6.50
C LEU A 139 10.98 -9.06 -5.18
N ALA A 140 11.07 -8.11 -4.25
CA ALA A 140 10.33 -8.16 -2.99
C ALA A 140 8.80 -8.20 -3.23
N LEU A 141 8.28 -7.36 -4.12
CA LEU A 141 6.87 -7.37 -4.51
C LEU A 141 6.45 -8.71 -5.13
N LEU A 142 7.31 -9.29 -5.99
CA LEU A 142 7.07 -10.60 -6.59
C LEU A 142 7.02 -11.71 -5.54
N PHE A 143 8.03 -11.79 -4.65
CA PHE A 143 8.09 -12.81 -3.61
C PHE A 143 6.94 -12.70 -2.61
N VAL A 144 6.55 -11.48 -2.21
CA VAL A 144 5.38 -11.26 -1.34
C VAL A 144 4.11 -11.74 -2.05
N SER A 145 3.93 -11.38 -3.32
CA SER A 145 2.78 -11.82 -4.12
C SER A 145 2.70 -13.34 -4.22
N LEU A 146 3.80 -14.02 -4.52
CA LEU A 146 3.88 -15.48 -4.57
C LEU A 146 3.64 -16.13 -3.21
N GLY A 147 4.18 -15.55 -2.13
CA GLY A 147 3.95 -16.01 -0.76
C GLY A 147 2.46 -15.96 -0.38
N ILE A 148 1.76 -14.90 -0.81
CA ILE A 148 0.31 -14.77 -0.61
C ILE A 148 -0.46 -15.80 -1.42
N VAL A 149 -0.08 -16.04 -2.68
CA VAL A 149 -0.66 -17.10 -3.52
C VAL A 149 -0.55 -18.44 -2.81
N ALA A 150 0.66 -18.80 -2.36
CA ALA A 150 0.93 -20.05 -1.69
C ALA A 150 0.12 -20.18 -0.40
N TYR A 151 0.09 -19.13 0.42
CA TYR A 151 -0.71 -19.07 1.64
C TYR A 151 -2.20 -19.28 1.34
N LEU A 152 -2.76 -18.54 0.37
CA LEU A 152 -4.18 -18.63 0.00
C LEU A 152 -4.51 -19.99 -0.60
N ALA A 153 -3.62 -20.60 -1.39
CA ALA A 153 -3.83 -21.92 -1.98
C ALA A 153 -3.87 -23.03 -0.91
N VAL A 154 -3.09 -22.92 0.17
CA VAL A 154 -3.13 -23.87 1.30
C VAL A 154 -4.33 -23.60 2.20
N ARG A 155 -4.67 -22.33 2.44
CA ARG A 155 -5.72 -21.93 3.40
C ARG A 155 -7.13 -21.98 2.81
N PHE A 156 -7.29 -21.79 1.50
CA PHE A 156 -8.55 -21.65 0.79
C PHE A 156 -8.60 -22.49 -0.49
N GLU A 157 -9.81 -22.67 -1.02
CA GLU A 157 -10.00 -23.25 -2.35
C GLU A 157 -9.36 -22.35 -3.43
N TRP A 158 -8.85 -22.96 -4.51
CA TRP A 158 -8.12 -22.27 -5.57
C TRP A 158 -8.86 -21.05 -6.16
N LYS A 159 -10.20 -21.10 -6.23
CA LYS A 159 -11.05 -19.98 -6.70
C LYS A 159 -10.90 -18.72 -5.82
N PHE A 160 -10.78 -18.90 -4.50
CA PHE A 160 -10.56 -17.81 -3.55
C PHE A 160 -9.12 -17.29 -3.66
N GLY A 161 -8.15 -18.18 -3.89
CA GLY A 161 -6.77 -17.80 -4.18
C GLY A 161 -6.68 -16.85 -5.36
N ILE A 162 -7.23 -17.23 -6.52
CA ILE A 162 -7.23 -16.39 -7.74
C ILE A 162 -7.94 -15.05 -7.49
N ALA A 163 -9.11 -15.07 -6.85
CA ALA A 163 -9.85 -13.84 -6.55
C ALA A 163 -9.05 -12.89 -5.65
N GLY A 164 -8.37 -13.42 -4.63
CA GLY A 164 -7.51 -12.65 -3.75
C GLY A 164 -6.28 -12.08 -4.47
N ILE A 165 -5.61 -12.86 -5.30
CA ILE A 165 -4.42 -12.40 -6.04
C ILE A 165 -4.75 -11.25 -6.97
N ILE A 166 -5.81 -11.38 -7.77
CA ILE A 166 -6.22 -10.35 -8.72
C ILE A 166 -6.62 -9.07 -7.98
N ALA A 167 -7.34 -9.18 -6.86
CA ALA A 167 -7.70 -8.03 -6.04
C ALA A 167 -6.48 -7.32 -5.44
N ASN A 168 -5.51 -8.05 -4.90
CA ASN A 168 -4.29 -7.47 -4.35
C ASN A 168 -3.40 -6.81 -5.43
N LEU A 169 -3.26 -7.45 -6.59
CA LEU A 169 -2.52 -6.88 -7.71
C LEU A 169 -3.18 -5.60 -8.22
N HIS A 170 -4.52 -5.60 -8.27
CA HIS A 170 -5.32 -4.42 -8.59
C HIS A 170 -5.02 -3.26 -7.65
N ASP A 171 -4.96 -3.50 -6.34
CA ASP A 171 -4.66 -2.47 -5.32
C ASP A 171 -3.27 -1.86 -5.51
N VAL A 172 -2.25 -2.72 -5.67
CA VAL A 172 -0.86 -2.27 -5.88
C VAL A 172 -0.77 -1.38 -7.12
N ILE A 173 -1.35 -1.82 -8.24
CA ILE A 173 -1.32 -1.06 -9.49
C ILE A 173 -2.07 0.27 -9.37
N ILE A 174 -3.18 0.33 -8.63
CA ILE A 174 -3.88 1.59 -8.40
C ILE A 174 -3.00 2.57 -7.61
N ILE A 175 -2.33 2.12 -6.55
CA ILE A 175 -1.46 3.00 -5.75
C ILE A 175 -0.34 3.55 -6.63
N LEU A 176 0.35 2.68 -7.37
CA LEU A 176 1.39 3.10 -8.32
C LEU A 176 0.84 4.02 -9.41
N GLY A 177 -0.39 3.79 -9.86
CA GLY A 177 -1.08 4.64 -10.84
C GLY A 177 -1.34 6.05 -10.33
N PHE A 178 -1.74 6.19 -9.06
CA PHE A 178 -1.89 7.50 -8.42
C PHE A 178 -0.56 8.24 -8.35
N PHE A 179 0.52 7.55 -7.95
CA PHE A 179 1.86 8.13 -7.93
C PHE A 179 2.34 8.56 -9.32
N ALA A 180 2.11 7.72 -10.34
CA ALA A 180 2.42 8.05 -11.73
C ALA A 180 1.56 9.20 -12.28
N PHE A 181 0.28 9.28 -11.91
CA PHE A 181 -0.61 10.34 -12.38
C PHE A 181 -0.21 11.70 -11.81
N PHE A 182 -0.04 11.78 -10.50
CA PHE A 182 0.28 13.02 -9.80
C PHE A 182 1.77 13.37 -9.81
N GLN A 183 2.62 12.47 -10.32
CA GLN A 183 4.09 12.63 -10.31
C GLN A 183 4.65 12.82 -8.90
N TRP A 184 4.05 12.14 -7.93
CA TRP A 184 4.54 12.09 -6.56
C TRP A 184 5.83 11.27 -6.47
N GLU A 185 6.75 11.69 -5.62
CA GLU A 185 8.03 11.03 -5.43
C GLU A 185 7.83 9.60 -4.90
N PHE A 186 8.42 8.63 -5.61
CA PHE A 186 8.45 7.22 -5.28
C PHE A 186 9.83 6.87 -4.70
N SER A 187 9.91 6.83 -3.38
CA SER A 187 11.11 6.53 -2.60
C SER A 187 11.05 5.12 -1.99
N LEU A 188 12.13 4.67 -1.34
CA LEU A 188 12.14 3.37 -0.65
C LEU A 188 11.10 3.30 0.47
N THR A 189 10.80 4.43 1.12
CA THR A 189 9.76 4.47 2.15
C THR A 189 8.39 4.23 1.52
N VAL A 190 8.09 4.84 0.38
CA VAL A 190 6.85 4.59 -0.36
C VAL A 190 6.75 3.13 -0.82
N LEU A 191 7.83 2.53 -1.31
CA LEU A 191 7.86 1.10 -1.64
C LEU A 191 7.50 0.24 -0.42
N ALA A 192 8.06 0.55 0.75
CA ALA A 192 7.72 -0.13 2.01
C ALA A 192 6.24 0.05 2.39
N ALA A 193 5.67 1.24 2.17
CA ALA A 193 4.23 1.48 2.36
C ALA A 193 3.39 0.60 1.42
N VAL A 194 3.74 0.50 0.14
CA VAL A 194 3.05 -0.37 -0.82
C VAL A 194 3.07 -1.83 -0.36
N LEU A 195 4.22 -2.33 0.09
CA LEU A 195 4.35 -3.69 0.65
C LEU A 195 3.49 -3.88 1.90
N ALA A 196 3.44 -2.89 2.79
CA ALA A 196 2.60 -2.92 3.99
C ALA A 196 1.10 -2.95 3.64
N VAL A 197 0.67 -2.13 2.67
CA VAL A 197 -0.72 -2.12 2.17
C VAL A 197 -1.09 -3.48 1.60
N LEU A 198 -0.19 -4.12 0.88
CA LEU A 198 -0.42 -5.44 0.30
C LEU A 198 -0.78 -6.44 1.41
N GLY A 199 -0.07 -6.43 2.54
CA GLY A 199 -0.43 -7.23 3.72
C GLY A 199 -1.79 -6.86 4.34
N TYR A 200 -2.12 -5.57 4.40
CA TYR A 200 -3.42 -5.09 4.88
C TYR A 200 -4.58 -5.53 3.99
N SER A 201 -4.43 -5.46 2.67
CA SER A 201 -5.47 -5.86 1.72
C SER A 201 -5.72 -7.37 1.76
N VAL A 202 -4.66 -8.18 1.86
CA VAL A 202 -4.77 -9.63 2.06
C VAL A 202 -5.52 -9.95 3.35
N ASN A 203 -5.19 -9.30 4.46
CA ASN A 203 -5.85 -9.52 5.75
C ASN A 203 -7.37 -9.28 5.65
N GLU A 204 -7.79 -8.22 4.95
CA GLU A 204 -9.22 -7.95 4.75
C GLU A 204 -9.89 -9.00 3.86
N SER A 205 -9.26 -9.35 2.73
CA SER A 205 -9.75 -10.41 1.83
C SER A 205 -9.92 -11.75 2.54
N VAL A 206 -8.93 -12.16 3.36
CA VAL A 206 -8.96 -13.43 4.12
C VAL A 206 -10.15 -13.48 5.08
N VAL A 207 -10.45 -12.37 5.77
CA VAL A 207 -11.54 -12.31 6.75
C VAL A 207 -12.90 -12.41 6.06
N ILE A 208 -13.07 -11.69 4.94
CA ILE A 208 -14.30 -11.77 4.15
C ILE A 208 -14.46 -13.17 3.58
N PHE A 209 -13.40 -13.76 3.03
CA PHE A 209 -13.42 -15.10 2.44
C PHE A 209 -13.75 -16.18 3.46
N ASP A 210 -13.18 -16.11 4.66
CA ASP A 210 -13.46 -17.07 5.73
C ASP A 210 -14.93 -16.98 6.16
N ARG A 211 -15.46 -15.76 6.29
CA ARG A 211 -16.88 -15.56 6.60
C ARG A 211 -17.80 -16.03 5.47
N ILE A 212 -17.44 -15.83 4.21
CA ILE A 212 -18.18 -16.36 3.06
C ILE A 212 -18.23 -17.90 3.16
N ARG A 213 -17.09 -18.56 3.42
CA ARG A 213 -17.03 -20.02 3.58
C ARG A 213 -17.87 -20.52 4.74
N GLU A 214 -17.80 -19.85 5.89
CA GLU A 214 -18.63 -20.16 7.05
C GLU A 214 -20.13 -20.04 6.71
N ASN A 215 -20.51 -18.96 6.04
CA ASN A 215 -21.90 -18.73 5.65
C ASN A 215 -22.40 -19.75 4.62
N PHE A 216 -21.56 -20.19 3.68
CA PHE A 216 -21.92 -21.28 2.76
C PHE A 216 -22.23 -22.61 3.48
N ARG A 217 -21.60 -22.86 4.64
CA ARG A 217 -21.87 -24.06 5.46
C ARG A 217 -23.20 -23.91 6.24
N LYS A 218 -23.47 -22.72 6.78
CA LYS A 218 -24.64 -22.43 7.63
C LYS A 218 -25.92 -22.12 6.84
N LEU A 219 -25.84 -21.31 5.79
CA LEU A 219 -26.98 -20.75 5.06
C LEU A 219 -27.30 -21.57 3.80
N ARG A 220 -27.97 -22.72 4.00
CA ARG A 220 -28.08 -23.77 2.98
C ARG A 220 -28.92 -23.45 1.75
N LYS A 221 -29.91 -22.56 1.86
CA LYS A 221 -30.96 -22.30 0.86
C LYS A 221 -30.94 -20.88 0.28
N ILE A 222 -29.88 -20.12 0.57
CA ILE A 222 -29.78 -18.71 0.21
C ILE A 222 -28.90 -18.56 -1.05
N PRO A 223 -29.25 -17.67 -2.00
CA PRO A 223 -28.42 -17.40 -3.17
C PRO A 223 -27.00 -16.96 -2.80
N VAL A 224 -26.01 -17.32 -3.64
CA VAL A 224 -24.59 -16.96 -3.45
C VAL A 224 -24.37 -15.47 -3.17
N LYS A 225 -25.08 -14.60 -3.89
CA LYS A 225 -24.98 -13.15 -3.72
C LYS A 225 -25.38 -12.71 -2.32
N ASP A 226 -26.42 -13.31 -1.77
CA ASP A 226 -26.96 -12.95 -0.46
C ASP A 226 -26.08 -13.55 0.66
N VAL A 227 -25.50 -14.73 0.44
CA VAL A 227 -24.46 -15.31 1.31
C VAL A 227 -23.25 -14.37 1.44
N ILE A 228 -22.81 -13.80 0.31
CA ILE A 228 -21.71 -12.84 0.25
C ILE A 228 -22.09 -11.51 0.90
N ASN A 229 -23.27 -10.95 0.58
CA ASN A 229 -23.77 -9.73 1.22
C ASN A 229 -23.84 -9.88 2.74
N ASN A 230 -24.34 -11.02 3.22
CA ASN A 230 -24.38 -11.33 4.64
C ASN A 230 -22.97 -11.39 5.24
N ALA A 231 -22.04 -12.07 4.57
CA ALA A 231 -20.66 -12.19 5.05
C ALA A 231 -20.00 -10.82 5.22
N ILE A 232 -20.07 -9.97 4.18
CA ILE A 232 -19.53 -8.60 4.20
C ILE A 232 -20.20 -7.78 5.30
N THR A 233 -21.53 -7.85 5.42
CA THR A 233 -22.26 -7.08 6.43
C THR A 233 -21.84 -7.47 7.84
N ARG A 234 -21.61 -8.76 8.08
CA ARG A 234 -21.20 -9.28 9.40
C ARG A 234 -19.75 -8.98 9.75
N THR A 235 -18.87 -8.76 8.78
CA THR A 235 -17.47 -8.39 9.02
C THR A 235 -17.26 -6.88 9.11
N MET A 236 -18.19 -6.07 8.62
CA MET A 236 -18.05 -4.62 8.50
C MET A 236 -17.70 -3.91 9.80
N ALA A 237 -18.26 -4.31 10.95
CA ALA A 237 -17.92 -3.69 12.23
C ALA A 237 -16.43 -3.87 12.58
N ARG A 238 -15.86 -5.05 12.28
CA ARG A 238 -14.43 -5.31 12.42
C ARG A 238 -13.63 -4.47 11.43
N THR A 239 -14.02 -4.48 10.15
CA THR A 239 -13.38 -3.70 9.08
C THR A 239 -13.30 -2.21 9.47
N ILE A 240 -14.41 -1.61 9.92
CA ILE A 240 -14.46 -0.21 10.35
C ILE A 240 -13.53 0.04 11.54
N MET A 241 -13.54 -0.83 12.55
CA MET A 241 -12.69 -0.61 13.73
C MET A 241 -11.21 -0.80 13.43
N THR A 242 -10.83 -1.83 12.68
CA THR A 242 -9.43 -2.13 12.37
C THR A 242 -8.84 -1.10 11.41
N HIS A 243 -9.53 -0.80 10.30
CA HIS A 243 -9.01 0.18 9.36
C HIS A 243 -9.19 1.61 9.85
N GLY A 244 -10.28 1.91 10.57
CA GLY A 244 -10.51 3.24 11.13
C GLY A 244 -9.47 3.63 12.18
N SER A 245 -9.04 2.71 13.04
CA SER A 245 -7.99 2.98 14.02
C SER A 245 -6.63 3.18 13.35
N THR A 246 -6.27 2.34 12.38
CA THR A 246 -5.02 2.49 11.62
C THR A 246 -5.04 3.79 10.82
N GLN A 247 -6.16 4.11 10.17
CA GLN A 247 -6.32 5.32 9.38
C GLN A 247 -6.21 6.58 10.24
N MET A 248 -6.67 6.56 11.49
CA MET A 248 -6.50 7.68 12.43
C MET A 248 -5.02 7.99 12.70
N VAL A 249 -4.19 6.96 12.89
CA VAL A 249 -2.74 7.12 13.09
C VAL A 249 -2.08 7.62 11.81
N ILE A 250 -2.43 7.04 10.66
CA ILE A 250 -1.85 7.43 9.37
C ILE A 250 -2.26 8.86 8.99
N ILE A 251 -3.49 9.28 9.24
CA ILE A 251 -3.93 10.66 9.00
C ILE A 251 -3.15 11.63 9.89
N SER A 252 -2.90 11.27 11.15
CA SER A 252 -2.04 12.08 12.03
C SER A 252 -0.63 12.20 11.43
N MET A 253 -0.07 11.10 10.91
CA MET A 253 1.22 11.13 10.21
C MET A 253 1.17 11.94 8.92
N LEU A 254 0.08 11.92 8.16
CA LEU A 254 -0.09 12.69 6.93
C LEU A 254 -0.15 14.20 7.21
N LEU A 255 -0.77 14.60 8.31
CA LEU A 255 -0.94 16.02 8.69
C LEU A 255 0.27 16.57 9.46
N PHE A 256 0.94 15.76 10.28
CA PHE A 256 1.98 16.21 11.21
C PHE A 256 3.35 15.57 10.98
N GLY A 257 3.49 14.60 10.08
CA GLY A 257 4.74 13.84 9.85
C GLY A 257 5.78 14.52 8.97
N GLY A 258 5.45 15.67 8.37
CA GLY A 258 6.34 16.40 7.46
C GLY A 258 6.48 15.75 6.08
N GLU A 259 7.28 16.36 5.21
CA GLU A 259 7.39 15.97 3.78
C GLU A 259 7.89 14.53 3.57
N VAL A 260 8.81 14.06 4.41
CA VAL A 260 9.41 12.73 4.25
C VAL A 260 8.39 11.61 4.46
N LEU A 261 7.52 11.78 5.47
CA LEU A 261 6.48 10.80 5.77
C LEU A 261 5.20 11.06 4.98
N TYR A 262 5.10 12.19 4.28
CA TYR A 262 3.89 12.59 3.58
C TYR A 262 3.49 11.56 2.53
N TYR A 263 4.38 11.24 1.59
CA TYR A 263 4.09 10.25 0.53
C TYR A 263 3.97 8.83 1.07
N PHE A 264 4.71 8.49 2.12
CA PHE A 264 4.54 7.22 2.84
C PHE A 264 3.13 7.08 3.42
N ALA A 265 2.67 8.08 4.19
CA ALA A 265 1.35 8.10 4.80
C ALA A 265 0.23 8.21 3.76
N LEU A 266 0.47 8.91 2.65
CA LEU A 266 -0.46 9.02 1.53
C LEU A 266 -0.64 7.68 0.83
N ALA A 267 0.44 6.95 0.55
CA ALA A 267 0.40 5.61 -0.02
C ALA A 267 -0.37 4.63 0.89
N LEU A 268 -0.10 4.63 2.20
CA LEU A 268 -0.84 3.83 3.16
C LEU A 268 -2.33 4.19 3.20
N THR A 269 -2.64 5.49 3.19
CA THR A 269 -4.02 6.00 3.20
C THR A 269 -4.78 5.48 1.98
N ILE A 270 -4.29 5.79 0.78
CA ILE A 270 -4.91 5.34 -0.47
C ILE A 270 -5.05 3.81 -0.46
N GLY A 271 -3.97 3.13 -0.08
CA GLY A 271 -3.91 1.68 -0.05
C GLY A 271 -4.93 1.02 0.87
N ILE A 272 -5.15 1.54 2.08
CA ILE A 272 -6.16 1.00 3.01
C ILE A 272 -7.57 1.19 2.43
N TRP A 273 -7.90 2.38 1.93
CA TRP A 273 -9.22 2.64 1.36
C TRP A 273 -9.52 1.75 0.14
N PHE A 274 -8.55 1.64 -0.78
CA PHE A 274 -8.69 0.76 -1.94
C PHE A 274 -8.67 -0.71 -1.57
N GLY A 275 -7.88 -1.14 -0.58
CA GLY A 275 -7.86 -2.51 -0.09
C GLY A 275 -9.20 -2.96 0.51
N ILE A 276 -9.87 -2.08 1.26
CA ILE A 276 -11.23 -2.34 1.76
C ILE A 276 -12.20 -2.48 0.58
N TYR A 277 -12.18 -1.51 -0.33
CA TYR A 277 -13.04 -1.50 -1.51
C TYR A 277 -12.85 -2.75 -2.38
N SER A 278 -11.60 -3.14 -2.63
CA SER A 278 -11.21 -4.25 -3.49
C SER A 278 -11.59 -5.58 -2.86
N SER A 279 -11.32 -5.77 -1.56
CA SER A 279 -11.72 -6.98 -0.83
C SER A 279 -13.24 -7.18 -0.82
N ILE A 280 -14.01 -6.10 -0.70
CA ILE A 280 -15.48 -6.15 -0.69
C ILE A 280 -16.05 -6.30 -2.10
N MET A 281 -15.65 -5.45 -3.04
CA MET A 281 -16.31 -5.31 -4.34
C MET A 281 -15.60 -6.03 -5.47
N VAL A 282 -14.26 -6.07 -5.49
CA VAL A 282 -13.48 -6.70 -6.58
C VAL A 282 -13.36 -8.20 -6.32
N ALA A 283 -12.74 -8.60 -5.21
CA ALA A 283 -12.53 -9.98 -4.81
C ALA A 283 -13.84 -10.79 -4.76
N SER A 284 -14.87 -10.27 -4.09
CA SER A 284 -16.18 -10.93 -4.02
C SER A 284 -16.88 -11.04 -5.37
N SER A 285 -16.70 -10.06 -6.26
CA SER A 285 -17.26 -10.11 -7.62
C SER A 285 -16.56 -11.15 -8.48
N ILE A 286 -15.23 -11.25 -8.37
CA ILE A 286 -14.43 -12.27 -9.06
C ILE A 286 -14.84 -13.66 -8.56
N LEU A 287 -15.06 -13.85 -7.26
CA LEU A 287 -15.58 -15.11 -6.71
C LEU A 287 -16.90 -15.55 -7.34
N ILE A 288 -17.84 -14.60 -7.53
CA ILE A 288 -19.10 -14.89 -8.22
C ILE A 288 -18.86 -15.22 -9.71
N LEU A 289 -17.92 -14.53 -10.36
CA LEU A 289 -17.59 -14.74 -11.77
C LEU A 289 -16.92 -16.10 -12.01
N LEU A 290 -16.04 -16.53 -11.10
CA LEU A 290 -15.44 -17.87 -11.09
C LEU A 290 -16.45 -18.99 -10.75
N GLY A 291 -17.71 -18.62 -10.50
CA GLY A 291 -18.78 -19.57 -10.26
C GLY A 291 -18.52 -20.39 -9.01
N VAL A 292 -18.16 -19.75 -7.89
CA VAL A 292 -18.06 -20.44 -6.61
C VAL A 292 -19.41 -21.09 -6.28
N LYS A 293 -19.40 -22.41 -6.18
CA LYS A 293 -20.55 -23.21 -5.79
C LYS A 293 -20.37 -23.66 -4.36
N ARG A 294 -21.49 -23.98 -3.74
CA ARG A 294 -21.51 -24.52 -2.39
C ARG A 294 -20.81 -25.88 -2.30
N GLU A 295 -20.91 -26.68 -3.36
CA GLU A 295 -20.23 -27.97 -3.53
C GLU A 295 -18.71 -27.83 -3.48
N ASP A 296 -18.15 -26.71 -3.94
CA ASP A 296 -16.71 -26.45 -3.89
C ASP A 296 -16.20 -26.25 -2.45
N LEU A 297 -17.09 -26.03 -1.47
CA LEU A 297 -16.74 -25.63 -0.10
C LEU A 297 -17.15 -26.65 0.96
N LEU A 298 -17.86 -27.70 0.54
CA LEU A 298 -18.27 -28.83 1.37
C LEU A 298 -17.36 -30.01 1.00
N GLN A 299 -16.58 -30.50 1.96
CA GLN A 299 -15.96 -31.81 1.81
C GLN A 299 -17.09 -32.84 1.57
N PRO A 300 -16.89 -33.86 0.71
CA PRO A 300 -17.88 -34.92 0.55
C PRO A 300 -18.20 -35.47 1.94
N GLU A 301 -19.47 -35.49 2.34
CA GLU A 301 -19.86 -36.23 3.54
C GLU A 301 -19.38 -37.67 3.36
N GLU A 302 -18.45 -38.12 4.21
CA GLU A 302 -18.22 -39.55 4.39
C GLU A 302 -19.58 -40.14 4.73
N LYS A 303 -20.13 -40.93 3.80
CA LYS A 303 -21.30 -41.77 4.06
C LYS A 303 -20.93 -42.63 5.27
N LYS A 304 -21.49 -42.30 6.44
CA LYS A 304 -21.46 -43.21 7.58
C LYS A 304 -22.01 -44.55 7.08
N PRO A 305 -21.32 -45.67 7.31
CA PRO A 305 -21.83 -46.98 6.92
C PRO A 305 -23.22 -47.13 7.57
N GLU A 306 -24.20 -47.39 6.71
CA GLU A 306 -25.56 -47.68 7.10
C GLU A 306 -25.49 -48.90 8.02
N ASN A 307 -25.77 -48.69 9.31
CA ASN A 307 -25.78 -49.75 10.28
C ASN A 307 -27.05 -50.55 9.99
N ASP A 308 -26.91 -51.53 9.10
CA ASP A 308 -27.97 -52.43 8.69
C ASP A 308 -28.29 -53.32 9.90
N GLY A 309 -29.19 -52.83 10.74
CA GLY A 309 -29.75 -53.55 11.86
C GLY A 309 -30.58 -54.70 11.34
N ALA A 310 -29.94 -55.85 11.10
CA ALA A 310 -30.62 -57.11 10.95
C ALA A 310 -31.23 -57.50 12.31
N VAL A 311 -32.52 -57.19 12.47
CA VAL A 311 -33.38 -57.80 13.47
C VAL A 311 -34.02 -59.03 12.81
N VAL A 312 -33.56 -60.23 13.19
CA VAL A 312 -34.37 -61.46 13.20
C VAL A 312 -33.98 -62.27 14.44
#